data_AF-E5A5P0-F1
#
_entry.id   AF-E5A5P0-F1
#
_cell.length_a   1.000
_cell.length_b   1.000
_cell.length_c   1.000
_cell.angle_alpha   90.00
_cell.angle_beta   90.00
_cell.angle_gamma   90.00
#
_symmetry.space_group_name_H-M   'P 1'
#
loop_
_entity.id
_entity.type
_entity.pdbx_description
1 polymer ?
#
loop_
_entity_poly.entity_id
_entity_poly.type
_entity_poly.pdbx_seq_one_letter_code
_entity_poly.pdbx_strand_id
1 'polypeptide(L)' 'MSCPGRYFAVHSIKAIVVGLLLRYDVEFEKKDGEERGRPRNVQAGNVIIPDPSVMVRVRARG' A
#
# COMPACT_ATOMS: atom_id res chain seq x y z
N MET A 1 -6.25 22.83 11.86
CA MET A 1 -5.70 21.99 12.95
C MET A 1 -4.67 21.03 12.36
N SER A 2 -3.49 20.93 12.95
CA SER A 2 -2.44 19.98 12.54
C SER A 2 -2.60 18.67 13.30
N CYS A 3 -2.41 17.52 12.66
CA CYS A 3 -2.41 16.24 13.35
C CYS A 3 -1.17 16.16 14.26
N PRO A 4 -1.33 16.00 15.60
CA PRO A 4 -0.19 15.95 16.52
C PRO A 4 0.73 14.75 16.21
N GLY A 5 0.17 13.68 15.63
CA GLY A 5 0.91 12.49 15.22
C GLY A 5 1.63 12.60 13.88
N ARG A 6 1.61 13.75 13.18
CA ARG A 6 2.14 13.87 11.80
C ARG A 6 3.59 13.40 11.66
N TYR A 7 4.48 13.84 12.56
CA TYR A 7 5.89 13.48 12.50
C TYR A 7 6.11 12.00 12.77
N PHE A 8 5.47 11.46 13.82
CA PHE A 8 5.50 10.03 14.11
C PHE A 8 4.99 9.20 12.93
N ALA A 9 3.83 9.53 12.38
CA ALA A 9 3.24 8.82 11.24
C ALA A 9 4.17 8.83 10.02
N VAL A 10 4.74 9.98 9.67
CA VAL A 10 5.67 10.10 8.53
C VAL A 10 6.92 9.24 8.74
N HIS A 11 7.52 9.24 9.94
CA HIS A 11 8.69 8.43 10.22
C HIS A 11 8.38 6.93 10.21
N SER A 12 7.29 6.52 10.85
CA SER A 12 6.86 5.12 10.91
C SER A 12 6.53 4.57 9.52
N ILE A 13 5.79 5.32 8.68
CA ILE A 13 5.47 4.91 7.32
C ILE A 13 6.74 4.74 6.48
N LYS A 14 7.69 5.67 6.56
CA LYS A 14 8.96 5.55 5.84
C LYS A 14 9.74 4.30 6.25
N ALA A 15 9.85 4.03 7.55
CA ALA A 15 10.56 2.86 8.05
C ALA A 15 9.92 1.55 7.55
N ILE A 16 8.59 1.46 7.59
CA ILE A 16 7.84 0.29 7.09
C ILE A 16 8.05 0.13 5.58
N VAL A 17 7.83 1.19 4.79
CA VAL A 17 7.95 1.13 3.32
C VAL A 17 9.37 0.76 2.88
N VAL A 18 10.40 1.38 3.46
CA VAL A 18 11.80 1.02 3.18
C VAL A 18 12.06 -0.44 3.55
N GLY A 19 11.56 -0.90 4.70
CA GLY A 19 11.70 -2.28 5.14
C GLY A 19 11.07 -3.30 4.19
N LEU A 20 9.94 -2.93 3.56
CA LEU A 20 9.27 -3.74 2.54
C LEU A 20 10.03 -3.74 1.22
N LEU A 21 10.42 -2.57 0.72
CA LEU A 21 11.09 -2.42 -0.58
C LEU A 21 12.46 -3.11 -0.63
N LEU A 22 13.20 -3.11 0.48
CA LEU A 22 14.52 -3.76 0.56
C LEU A 22 14.41 -5.28 0.58
N ARG A 23 13.34 -5.84 1.16
CA ARG A 23 13.22 -7.27 1.42
C ARG A 23 12.28 -8.00 0.47
N TYR A 24 11.43 -7.28 -0.26
CA TYR A 24 10.38 -7.90 -1.06
C TYR A 24 10.25 -7.25 -2.44
N ASP A 25 9.89 -8.08 -3.41
CA ASP A 25 9.21 -7.64 -4.63
C ASP A 25 7.71 -7.66 -4.37
N VAL A 26 7.06 -6.54 -4.69
CA VAL A 26 5.63 -6.33 -4.47
C VAL A 26 5.00 -5.96 -5.80
N GLU A 27 4.02 -6.74 -6.24
CA GLU A 27 3.28 -6.49 -7.48
C GLU A 27 1.78 -6.65 -7.25
N PHE A 28 0.96 -5.87 -7.94
CA PHE A 28 -0.47 -6.15 -8.02
C PHE A 28 -0.72 -7.39 -8.88
N GLU A 29 -1.59 -8.29 -8.42
CA GLU A 29 -1.99 -9.43 -9.23
C GLU A 29 -2.77 -8.95 -10.45
N LYS A 30 -2.41 -9.47 -11.63
CA LYS A 30 -3.12 -9.17 -12.88
C LYS A 30 -4.45 -9.93 -12.89
N LYS A 31 -5.53 -9.24 -13.24
CA LYS A 31 -6.67 -9.88 -13.90
C LYS A 31 -6.43 -9.83 -15.40
N ASP A 32 -6.78 -10.89 -16.13
CA ASP A 32 -6.53 -10.98 -17.56
C ASP A 32 -7.12 -9.77 -18.31
N GLY A 33 -6.28 -9.08 -19.08
CA GLY A 33 -6.67 -7.91 -19.87
C GLY A 33 -6.61 -6.56 -19.14
N GLU A 34 -6.28 -6.50 -17.85
CA GLU A 34 -6.16 -5.23 -17.11
C GLU A 34 -4.70 -4.74 -17.01
N GLU A 35 -4.50 -3.42 -17.17
CA GLU A 35 -3.21 -2.78 -16.92
C GLU A 35 -2.84 -2.85 -15.43
N ARG A 36 -1.54 -3.02 -15.15
CA ARG A 36 -1.00 -2.91 -13.79
C ARG A 36 -1.23 -1.48 -13.28
N GLY A 37 -2.22 -1.31 -12.40
CA GLY A 37 -2.65 0.00 -11.93
C GLY A 37 -2.85 0.06 -10.42
N ARG A 38 -2.83 1.29 -9.88
CA ARG A 38 -3.21 1.55 -8.48
C ARG A 38 -4.68 1.14 -8.27
N PRO A 39 -5.00 0.39 -7.20
CA PRO A 39 -6.39 0.07 -6.85
C PRO A 39 -7.26 1.33 -6.74
N ARG A 40 -8.52 1.22 -7.14
CA ARG A 40 -9.48 2.32 -7.00
C ARG A 40 -9.69 2.62 -5.51
N ASN A 41 -9.96 3.88 -5.19
CA ASN A 41 -10.34 4.25 -3.83
C ASN A 41 -11.77 3.80 -3.57
N VAL A 42 -12.02 3.28 -2.36
CA VAL A 42 -13.35 2.96 -1.83
C VAL A 42 -13.54 3.66 -0.49
N GLN A 43 -14.78 4.04 -0.19
CA GLN A 43 -15.13 4.62 1.09
C GLN A 43 -15.52 3.51 2.07
N ALA A 44 -14.78 3.39 3.17
CA ALA A 44 -15.06 2.46 4.26
C ALA A 44 -15.42 3.28 5.51
N GLY A 45 -16.71 3.53 5.73
CA GLY A 45 -17.18 4.43 6.79
C GLY A 45 -16.63 5.85 6.61
N ASN A 46 -15.81 6.29 7.56
CA ASN A 46 -15.21 7.62 7.57
C ASN A 46 -13.79 7.68 6.97
N VAL A 47 -13.28 6.58 6.42
CA VAL A 47 -11.95 6.53 5.79
C VAL A 47 -12.04 6.15 4.31
N ILE A 48 -11.04 6.57 3.54
CA ILE A 48 -10.86 6.17 2.15
C ILE A 48 -9.70 5.17 2.12
N ILE A 49 -9.97 3.97 1.61
CA ILE A 49 -8.98 2.89 1.48
C ILE A 49 -8.88 2.46 0.00
N PRO A 50 -7.78 1.82 -0.42
CA PRO A 50 -7.77 1.12 -1.70
C PRO A 50 -8.77 -0.05 -1.69
N ASP A 51 -9.33 -0.38 -2.86
CA ASP A 51 -10.20 -1.55 -3.04
C ASP A 51 -9.51 -2.82 -2.49
N PRO A 52 -10.05 -3.42 -1.42
CA PRO A 52 -9.42 -4.56 -0.75
C PRO A 52 -9.55 -5.86 -1.55
N SER A 53 -10.30 -5.89 -2.66
CA SER A 53 -10.40 -7.05 -3.55
C SER A 53 -9.18 -7.20 -4.46
N VAL A 54 -8.31 -6.19 -4.55
CA VAL A 54 -7.08 -6.26 -5.33
C VAL A 54 -6.01 -7.00 -4.54
N MET A 55 -5.62 -8.16 -5.04
CA MET A 55 -4.57 -8.97 -4.45
C MET A 55 -3.19 -8.41 -4.75
N VAL A 56 -2.30 -8.53 -3.77
CA VAL A 56 -0.90 -8.12 -3.87
C VAL A 56 -0.02 -9.35 -3.71
N ARG A 57 0.83 -9.60 -4.71
CA ARG A 57 1.85 -10.64 -4.65
C ARG A 57 3.08 -10.08 -3.95
N VAL A 58 3.55 -10.78 -2.92
CA VAL A 58 4.75 -10.43 -2.15
C VAL A 58 5.74 -11.58 -2.24
N ARG A 59 6.95 -11.30 -2.74
CA ARG A 59 8.03 -12.28 -2.87
C ARG A 59 9.26 -11.80 -2.11
N ALA A 60 9.81 -12.62 -1.23
CA ALA A 60 11.06 -12.29 -0.55
C ALA A 60 12.23 -12.20 -1.55
N ARG A 61 13.08 -11.19 -1.39
CA ARG A 61 14.37 -11.04 -2.06
C ARG A 61 15.41 -11.77 -1.21
N GLY A 62 15.78 -12.97 -1.64
CA GLY A 62 16.84 -13.80 -1.07
C GLY A 62 17.77 -14.27 -2.17
#